data_AF-A0A229TJ88-F1
#
_entry.id   AF-A0A229TJ88-F1
#
_cell.length_a   1.000
_cell.length_b   1.000
_cell.length_c   1.000
_cell.angle_alpha   90.00
_cell.angle_beta   90.00
_cell.angle_gamma   90.00
#
_symmetry.space_group_name_H-M   'P 1'
#
loop_
_entity.id
_entity.type
_entity.pdbx_description
1 polymer ?
#
loop_
_entity_poly.entity_id
_entity_poly.type
_entity_poly.pdbx_seq_one_letter_code
_entity_poly.pdbx_strand_id
1 'polypeptide(L)'
;MSGTISITLPDADEELRRLGSWLGDEDELRGRVQLADAPIRSGQMGGVLEAVVVVVTSGTATALCNSLFGFLTRSREAKKVTLKVKNAAGAELELVCGTADDYREIAATLQQFLEGKA
;
A
#
# COMPACT_ATOMS: atom_id res chain seq x y z
N MET A 1 -9.45 -6.29 13.75
CA MET A 1 -8.41 -7.25 13.32
C MET A 1 -7.36 -6.49 12.50
N SER A 2 -6.12 -6.96 12.50
CA SER A 2 -5.03 -6.39 11.70
C SER A 2 -4.83 -7.18 10.41
N GLY A 3 -4.29 -6.51 9.39
CA GLY A 3 -3.87 -7.10 8.13
C GLY A 3 -2.64 -6.36 7.61
N THR A 4 -2.13 -6.83 6.49
CA THR A 4 -0.98 -6.21 5.81
C THR A 4 -1.38 -5.85 4.39
N ILE A 5 -0.98 -4.68 3.93
CA ILE A 5 -1.18 -4.21 2.55
C ILE A 5 0.19 -4.06 1.91
N SER A 6 0.42 -4.79 0.82
CA SER A 6 1.59 -4.61 -0.04
C SER A 6 1.20 -3.73 -1.22
N ILE A 7 1.85 -2.60 -1.37
CA ILE A 7 1.60 -1.60 -2.41
C ILE A 7 2.74 -1.70 -3.43
N THR A 8 2.38 -1.87 -4.69
CA THR A 8 3.34 -2.00 -5.79
C THR A 8 3.07 -0.96 -6.88
N LEU A 9 4.15 -0.47 -7.47
CA LEU A 9 4.17 0.48 -8.59
C LEU A 9 5.05 -0.15 -9.69
N PRO A 10 4.58 -0.20 -10.96
CA PRO A 10 5.40 -0.73 -12.05
C PRO A 10 6.58 0.21 -12.33
N ASP A 11 7.80 -0.35 -12.35
CA ASP A 11 9.04 0.30 -12.80
C ASP A 11 9.35 1.66 -12.12
N ALA A 12 9.03 1.81 -10.83
CA ALA A 12 9.12 3.09 -10.13
C ALA A 12 9.71 2.98 -8.71
N ASP A 13 10.93 2.44 -8.58
CA ASP A 13 11.66 2.30 -7.31
C ASP A 13 11.75 3.60 -6.50
N GLU A 14 12.05 4.71 -7.17
CA GLU A 14 12.17 6.00 -6.50
C GLU A 14 10.81 6.48 -5.99
N GLU A 15 9.74 6.26 -6.76
CA GLU A 15 8.37 6.58 -6.33
C GLU A 15 7.91 5.66 -5.20
N LEU A 16 8.29 4.38 -5.19
CA LEU A 16 8.03 3.47 -4.07
C LEU A 16 8.74 3.94 -2.79
N ARG A 17 9.99 4.42 -2.89
CA ARG A 17 10.69 5.02 -1.73
C ARG A 17 10.00 6.29 -1.24
N ARG A 18 9.60 7.16 -2.16
CA ARG A 18 8.85 8.39 -1.83
C ARG A 18 7.51 8.08 -1.21
N LEU A 19 6.79 7.08 -1.72
CA LEU A 19 5.53 6.60 -1.14
C LEU A 19 5.73 6.05 0.27
N GLY A 20 6.76 5.23 0.49
CA GLY A 20 7.08 4.71 1.82
C GLY A 20 7.38 5.82 2.82
N SER A 21 8.15 6.84 2.42
CA SER A 21 8.41 8.02 3.25
C SER A 21 7.13 8.81 3.52
N TRP A 22 6.33 9.07 2.48
CA TRP A 22 5.07 9.81 2.57
C TRP A 22 4.09 9.15 3.54
N LEU A 23 3.90 7.84 3.42
CA LEU A 23 3.02 7.09 4.32
C LEU A 23 3.62 6.99 5.73
N GLY A 24 4.94 6.96 5.87
CA GLY A 24 5.62 6.93 7.18
C GLY A 24 5.47 8.23 7.98
N ASP A 25 5.26 9.36 7.29
CA ASP A 25 5.02 10.67 7.90
C ASP A 25 3.59 10.84 8.44
N GLU A 26 2.65 9.98 8.00
CA GLU A 26 1.27 9.97 8.49
C GLU A 26 1.21 9.47 9.95
N ASP A 27 0.67 10.27 10.87
CA ASP A 27 0.67 9.95 12.30
C ASP A 27 -0.06 8.63 12.60
N GLU A 28 -1.11 8.32 11.84
CA GLU A 28 -1.90 7.08 11.97
C GLU A 28 -1.16 5.83 11.44
N LEU A 29 -0.15 6.01 10.58
CA LEU A 29 0.64 4.93 9.96
C LEU A 29 2.08 4.88 10.47
N ARG A 30 2.48 5.83 11.32
CA ARG A 30 3.83 5.89 11.86
C ARG A 30 4.23 4.56 12.53
N GLY A 31 5.39 4.05 12.13
CA GLY A 31 5.93 2.77 12.61
C GLY A 31 5.25 1.52 12.03
N ARG A 32 4.30 1.67 11.09
CA ARG A 32 3.59 0.58 10.42
C ARG A 32 3.98 0.39 8.96
N VAL A 33 4.85 1.24 8.44
CA VAL A 33 5.29 1.25 7.04
C VAL A 33 6.69 0.64 6.95
N GLN A 34 6.87 -0.32 6.05
CA GLN A 34 8.14 -0.97 5.76
C GLN A 34 8.37 -1.00 4.24
N LEU A 35 9.60 -0.79 3.81
CA LEU A 35 10.01 -1.00 2.43
C LEU A 35 10.38 -2.48 2.25
N ALA A 36 9.85 -3.12 1.21
CA ALA A 36 10.16 -4.50 0.87
C ALA A 36 10.99 -4.55 -0.42
N ASP A 37 12.27 -4.88 -0.26
CA ASP A 37 13.18 -5.18 -1.36
C ASP A 37 12.87 -6.54 -2.01
N ALA A 38 12.99 -6.60 -3.34
CA ALA A 38 12.95 -7.86 -4.05
C ALA A 38 14.11 -8.75 -3.56
N PRO A 39 13.89 -10.05 -3.31
CA PRO A 39 14.99 -10.95 -2.96
C PRO A 39 16.05 -10.93 -4.07
N ILE A 40 17.30 -10.66 -3.69
CA ILE A 40 18.44 -10.58 -4.61
C ILE A 40 18.57 -11.92 -5.34
N ARG A 41 18.21 -11.96 -6.63
CA ARG A 41 18.45 -13.13 -7.48
C ARG A 41 19.92 -13.13 -7.91
N SER A 42 20.58 -14.28 -7.83
CA SER A 42 21.99 -14.44 -8.21
C SER A 42 22.27 -13.85 -9.60
N GLY A 43 23.07 -12.78 -9.64
CA GLY A 43 23.44 -12.08 -10.88
C GLY A 43 22.91 -10.65 -11.02
N GLN A 44 22.01 -10.17 -10.14
CA GLN A 44 21.61 -8.76 -10.08
C GLN A 44 22.45 -8.00 -9.04
N MET A 45 23.11 -6.92 -9.46
CA MET A 45 23.76 -5.98 -8.53
C MET A 45 22.73 -4.97 -8.03
N GLY A 46 22.23 -5.18 -6.81
CA GLY A 46 21.30 -4.29 -6.11
C GLY A 46 19.87 -4.82 -6.08
N GLY A 47 19.28 -4.86 -4.88
CA GLY A 47 17.86 -5.17 -4.71
C GLY A 47 17.01 -4.00 -5.22
N VAL A 48 16.18 -4.28 -6.21
CA VAL A 48 15.14 -3.36 -6.71
C VAL A 48 14.05 -3.29 -5.65
N LEU A 49 13.58 -2.10 -5.31
CA LEU A 49 12.50 -1.97 -4.33
C LEU A 49 11.20 -2.47 -4.96
N GLU A 50 10.60 -3.53 -4.42
CA GLU A 50 9.46 -4.19 -5.07
C GLU A 50 8.12 -3.66 -4.54
N ALA A 51 8.04 -3.38 -3.24
CA ALA A 51 6.80 -2.97 -2.61
C ALA A 51 7.00 -2.08 -1.38
N VAL A 52 5.94 -1.34 -1.02
CA VAL A 52 5.76 -0.74 0.30
C VAL A 52 4.75 -1.61 1.06
N VAL A 53 5.14 -2.11 2.22
CA VAL A 53 4.30 -2.96 3.07
C VAL A 53 3.80 -2.14 4.25
N VAL A 54 2.48 -2.11 4.45
CA VAL A 54 1.84 -1.35 5.53
C VAL A 54 1.00 -2.28 6.39
N VAL A 55 1.25 -2.29 7.69
CA VAL A 55 0.37 -2.94 8.66
C VAL A 55 -0.84 -2.06 8.91
N VAL A 56 -2.03 -2.58 8.67
CA VAL A 56 -3.29 -1.85 8.80
C VAL A 56 -4.27 -2.55 9.72
N THR A 57 -5.20 -1.78 10.24
CA THR A 57 -6.40 -2.25 10.93
C THR A 57 -7.62 -1.62 10.27
N SER A 58 -8.83 -2.08 10.62
CA SER A 58 -10.07 -1.44 10.15
C SER A 58 -10.11 0.07 10.45
N GLY A 59 -9.53 0.52 11.56
CA GLY A 59 -9.48 1.94 11.94
C GLY A 59 -8.46 2.78 11.16
N THR A 60 -7.43 2.15 10.58
CA THR A 60 -6.38 2.87 9.83
C THR A 60 -6.52 2.74 8.31
N ALA A 61 -7.52 1.98 7.84
CA ALA A 61 -7.75 1.77 6.40
C ALA A 61 -8.10 3.08 5.68
N THR A 62 -8.94 3.92 6.28
CA THR A 62 -9.32 5.22 5.72
C THR A 62 -8.14 6.18 5.64
N ALA A 63 -7.33 6.23 6.70
CA ALA A 63 -6.10 7.02 6.75
C ALA A 63 -5.14 6.65 5.62
N LEU A 64 -4.90 5.35 5.46
CA LEU A 64 -4.07 4.82 4.39
C LEU A 64 -4.60 5.21 3.02
N CYS A 65 -5.88 4.97 2.73
CA CYS A 65 -6.46 5.32 1.44
C CYS A 65 -6.38 6.83 1.17
N ASN A 66 -6.74 7.67 2.15
CA ASN A 66 -6.68 9.11 1.98
C ASN A 66 -5.25 9.59 1.67
N SER A 67 -4.27 9.12 2.45
CA SER A 67 -2.86 9.50 2.27
C SER A 67 -2.28 8.96 0.95
N LEU A 68 -2.58 7.71 0.60
CA LEU A 68 -2.18 7.08 -0.66
C LEU A 68 -2.74 7.84 -1.87
N PHE A 69 -4.03 8.15 -1.90
CA PHE A 69 -4.64 8.88 -3.01
C PHE A 69 -4.14 10.33 -3.07
N GLY A 70 -3.85 10.94 -1.93
CA GLY A 70 -3.14 12.21 -1.84
C GLY A 70 -1.77 12.16 -2.51
N PHE A 71 -1.00 11.09 -2.28
CA PHE A 71 0.26 10.83 -2.96
C PHE A 71 0.06 10.65 -4.46
N LEU A 72 -0.87 9.79 -4.91
CA LEU A 72 -1.13 9.54 -6.34
C LEU A 72 -1.51 10.83 -7.09
N THR A 73 -2.30 11.69 -6.45
CA THR A 73 -2.71 12.98 -7.01
C THR A 73 -1.51 13.93 -7.18
N ARG A 74 -0.56 13.90 -6.24
CA ARG A 74 0.66 14.73 -6.27
C ARG A 74 1.77 14.13 -7.12
N SER A 75 1.79 12.81 -7.29
CA SER A 75 2.80 12.12 -8.08
C SER A 75 2.57 12.34 -9.57
N ARG A 76 3.67 12.61 -10.26
CA ARG A 76 3.69 12.75 -11.71
C ARG A 76 3.66 11.39 -12.41
N GLU A 77 4.24 10.37 -11.78
CA GLU A 77 4.51 9.05 -12.38
C GLU A 77 3.60 7.96 -11.83
N ALA A 78 3.26 8.00 -10.54
CA ALA A 78 2.35 7.05 -9.90
C ALA A 78 0.88 7.39 -10.21
N LYS A 79 0.39 6.93 -11.37
CA LYS A 79 -1.03 7.09 -11.78
C LYS A 79 -1.92 5.93 -11.37
N LYS A 80 -1.32 4.76 -11.17
CA LYS A 80 -2.00 3.53 -10.73
C LYS A 80 -1.09 2.77 -9.77
N VAL A 81 -1.70 2.14 -8.78
CA VAL A 81 -1.07 1.27 -7.79
C VAL A 81 -1.85 -0.02 -7.67
N THR A 82 -1.15 -1.09 -7.35
CA THR A 82 -1.78 -2.36 -6.99
C THR A 82 -1.61 -2.58 -5.50
N LEU A 83 -2.74 -2.79 -4.82
CA LEU A 83 -2.85 -3.08 -3.39
C LEU A 83 -3.13 -4.56 -3.21
N LYS A 84 -2.20 -5.29 -2.61
CA LYS A 84 -2.39 -6.68 -2.18
C LYS A 84 -2.60 -6.71 -0.68
N VAL A 85 -3.82 -7.01 -0.27
CA VAL A 85 -4.27 -7.01 1.13
C VAL A 85 -4.31 -8.45 1.62
N LYS A 86 -3.73 -8.69 2.79
CA LYS A 86 -3.81 -9.96 3.48
C LYS A 86 -4.37 -9.75 4.87
N ASN A 87 -5.48 -10.40 5.20
CA ASN A 87 -6.06 -10.31 6.53
C ASN A 87 -5.44 -11.35 7.48
N ALA A 88 -5.73 -11.24 8.78
CA ALA A 88 -5.24 -12.18 9.80
C ALA A 88 -5.76 -13.62 9.61
N ALA A 89 -6.87 -13.82 8.89
CA ALA A 89 -7.40 -15.14 8.55
C ALA A 89 -6.68 -15.78 7.35
N GLY A 90 -5.74 -15.08 6.73
CA GLY A 90 -4.99 -15.56 5.56
C GLY A 90 -5.72 -15.37 4.23
N ALA A 91 -6.90 -14.73 4.22
CA ALA A 91 -7.55 -14.34 2.98
C ALA A 91 -6.77 -13.20 2.31
N GLU A 92 -6.77 -13.21 0.98
CA GLU A 92 -6.07 -12.22 0.16
C GLU A 92 -7.06 -11.50 -0.77
N LEU A 93 -6.87 -10.20 -0.93
CA LEU A 93 -7.65 -9.34 -1.81
C LEU A 93 -6.69 -8.46 -2.61
N GLU A 94 -6.83 -8.46 -3.93
CA GLU A 94 -6.07 -7.58 -4.82
C GLU A 94 -6.98 -6.47 -5.35
N LEU A 95 -6.55 -5.23 -5.22
CA LEU A 95 -7.23 -4.05 -5.74
C LEU A 95 -6.27 -3.24 -6.59
N VAL A 96 -6.72 -2.82 -7.76
CA VAL A 96 -5.99 -1.86 -8.60
C VAL A 96 -6.69 -0.52 -8.49
N CYS A 97 -5.95 0.51 -8.08
CA CYS A 97 -6.49 1.85 -7.85
C CYS A 97 -5.64 2.88 -8.58
N GLY A 98 -6.26 3.92 -9.10
CA GLY A 98 -5.62 5.06 -9.71
C GLY A 98 -6.18 6.38 -9.22
N THR A 99 -5.64 7.48 -9.73
CA THR A 99 -6.01 8.85 -9.31
C THR A 99 -7.48 9.22 -9.55
N ALA A 100 -8.20 8.47 -10.39
CA ALA A 100 -9.59 8.73 -10.73
C ALA A 100 -10.58 7.92 -9.88
N ASP A 101 -10.11 6.96 -9.09
CA ASP A 101 -10.97 6.12 -8.26
C ASP A 101 -11.39 6.84 -6.96
N ASP A 102 -12.53 6.45 -6.40
CA ASP A 102 -13.00 6.98 -5.12
C ASP A 102 -12.31 6.25 -3.95
N TYR A 103 -11.39 6.95 -3.27
CA TYR A 103 -10.67 6.39 -2.13
C TYR A 103 -11.58 5.92 -0.98
N ARG A 104 -12.80 6.47 -0.86
CA ARG A 104 -13.74 6.10 0.20
C ARG A 104 -14.35 4.74 -0.04
N GLU A 105 -14.66 4.41 -1.30
CA GLU A 105 -15.17 3.09 -1.67
C GLU A 105 -14.10 2.02 -1.46
N ILE A 106 -12.85 2.33 -1.85
CA ILE A 106 -11.70 1.45 -1.60
C ILE A 106 -11.47 1.29 -0.10
N ALA A 107 -11.48 2.37 0.68
CA ALA A 107 -11.34 2.31 2.14
C ALA A 107 -12.43 1.46 2.80
N ALA A 108 -13.70 1.62 2.39
CA ALA A 108 -14.81 0.84 2.91
C ALA A 108 -14.68 -0.65 2.57
N THR A 109 -14.18 -0.97 1.36
CA THR A 109 -13.90 -2.34 0.94
C THR A 109 -12.78 -2.96 1.79
N LEU A 110 -11.68 -2.23 1.97
CA LEU A 110 -10.57 -2.67 2.83
C LEU A 110 -11.02 -2.88 4.28
N GLN A 111 -11.83 -1.97 4.81
CA GLN A 111 -12.34 -2.06 6.17
C GLN A 111 -13.18 -3.33 6.36
N GLN A 112 -14.14 -3.59 5.46
CA GLN A 112 -15.00 -4.78 5.52
C GLN A 112 -14.19 -6.07 5.42
N PHE A 113 -13.22 -6.12 4.50
CA PHE A 113 -12.32 -7.25 4.34
C PHE A 113 -11.47 -7.52 5.59
N LEU A 114 -10.97 -6.46 6.23
CA LEU A 114 -10.20 -6.56 7.48
C LEU A 114 -11.09 -6.95 8.68
N GLU A 115 -12.37 -6.61 8.66
CA GLU A 115 -13.34 -7.04 9.69
C GLU A 115 -13.76 -8.51 9.53
N GLY A 116 -13.38 -9.19 8.43
CA GLY A 116 -13.81 -10.55 8.14
C GLY A 116 -15.27 -10.63 7.68
N LYS A 117 -15.87 -9.51 7.29
CA LYS A 117 -17.16 -9.44 6.61
C LYS A 117 -16.88 -9.49 5.10
N ALA A 118 -16.58 -10.68 4.60
CA ALA A 118 -16.53 -10.97 3.17
C ALA A 118 -17.72 -11.85 2.81
#